data_AF-Q7R9R6-F1
#
_entry.id   AF-Q7R9R6-F1
#
_cell.length_a   1.000
_cell.length_b   1.000
_cell.length_c   1.000
_cell.angle_alpha   90.00
_cell.angle_beta   90.00
_cell.angle_gamma   90.00
#
_symmetry.space_group_name_H-M   'P 1'
#
loop_
_entity.id
_entity.type
_entity.pdbx_description
1 polymer ?
#
loop_
_entity_poly.entity_id
_entity_poly.type
_entity_poly.pdbx_seq_one_letter_code
_entity_poly.pdbx_strand_id
1 'polypeptide(L)'
;QLYMCQLLYTVRTSISDHLDTGGSHYFNSGKNFDKYCTNDSCNSNLGKINAGCLFLFDEFFKDSDNFKSNAKSNINIVEYIMIWLSYTLNKTINGEKSINEFYNKYINSDESYKKGIEGVTAYKNYKDLIDRNDYFLSMDKSIISKLYDALTSLCNMHVTDAGHVPNCDQCEKAANGFVKNYEGVISDSNITKNGLYRKILYILYTLSNDYDNLKKKNNNSSSLPSIKTKIYMPIYGFSSLIFLIENNFYILLLIFGIIIVFIGIYYKEHSH
;
A
#
# COMPACT_ATOMS: atom_id res chain seq x y z
N GLN A 1 -6.04 5.86 -9.65
CA GLN A 1 -7.21 5.54 -8.80
C GLN A 1 -8.24 4.68 -9.50
N LEU A 2 -9.00 5.17 -10.49
CA LEU A 2 -10.03 4.34 -11.16
C LEU A 2 -9.52 2.97 -11.67
N TYR A 3 -8.39 2.94 -12.38
CA TYR A 3 -7.80 1.69 -12.89
C TYR A 3 -7.39 0.72 -11.78
N MET A 4 -6.82 1.23 -10.68
CA MET A 4 -6.48 0.43 -9.50
C MET A 4 -7.71 -0.20 -8.85
N CYS A 5 -8.80 0.54 -8.75
CA CYS A 5 -10.03 -0.01 -8.21
C CYS A 5 -10.66 -1.08 -9.11
N GLN A 6 -10.54 -0.96 -10.44
CA GLN A 6 -10.98 -1.99 -11.38
C GLN A 6 -10.16 -3.28 -11.26
N LEU A 7 -8.84 -3.15 -11.12
CA LEU A 7 -7.96 -4.30 -10.93
C LEU A 7 -8.17 -4.96 -9.56
N LEU A 8 -8.31 -4.16 -8.50
CA LEU A 8 -8.63 -4.68 -7.17
C LEU A 8 -9.99 -5.39 -7.16
N TYR A 9 -11.01 -4.83 -7.83
CA TYR A 9 -12.30 -5.50 -8.05
C TYR A 9 -12.13 -6.85 -8.76
N THR A 10 -11.34 -6.87 -9.85
CA THR A 10 -11.06 -8.09 -10.62
C THR A 10 -10.42 -9.17 -9.74
N VAL A 11 -9.43 -8.79 -8.93
CA VAL A 11 -8.75 -9.73 -8.02
C VAL A 11 -9.71 -10.25 -6.95
N ARG A 12 -10.48 -9.38 -6.29
CA ARG A 12 -11.40 -9.76 -5.20
C ARG A 12 -12.56 -10.65 -5.64
N THR A 13 -13.03 -10.46 -6.87
CA THR A 13 -14.09 -11.31 -7.45
C THR A 13 -13.55 -12.63 -7.98
N SER A 14 -12.26 -12.69 -8.28
CA SER A 14 -11.59 -13.90 -8.75
C SER A 14 -10.99 -14.73 -7.62
N ILE A 15 -10.56 -14.08 -6.53
CA ILE A 15 -10.04 -14.69 -5.30
C ILE A 15 -10.89 -14.13 -4.16
N SER A 16 -11.82 -14.94 -3.64
CA SER A 16 -12.77 -14.49 -2.61
C SER A 16 -12.07 -13.99 -1.35
N ASP A 17 -12.57 -12.88 -0.79
CA ASP A 17 -12.14 -12.32 0.50
C ASP A 17 -12.40 -13.28 1.69
N HIS A 18 -13.26 -14.28 1.49
CA HIS A 18 -13.64 -15.28 2.48
C HIS A 18 -13.33 -16.70 2.01
N LEU A 19 -12.92 -17.54 2.97
CA LEU A 19 -12.78 -18.97 2.75
C LEU A 19 -14.16 -19.64 2.67
N ASP A 20 -14.28 -20.66 1.84
CA ASP A 20 -15.41 -21.59 1.85
C ASP A 20 -15.39 -22.48 3.11
N THR A 21 -16.40 -23.32 3.25
CA THR A 21 -16.51 -24.28 4.38
C THR A 21 -15.36 -25.29 4.43
N GLY A 22 -14.65 -25.49 3.33
CA GLY A 22 -13.46 -26.34 3.24
C GLY A 22 -12.15 -25.60 3.54
N GLY A 23 -12.21 -24.31 3.87
CA GLY A 23 -11.03 -23.49 4.15
C GLY A 23 -10.27 -23.06 2.90
N SER A 24 -10.89 -23.11 1.71
CA SER A 24 -10.30 -22.68 0.45
C SER A 24 -10.89 -21.34 -0.01
N HIS A 25 -10.06 -20.49 -0.63
CA HIS A 25 -10.57 -19.36 -1.39
C HIS A 25 -11.25 -19.86 -2.65
N TYR A 26 -12.47 -19.38 -2.92
CA TYR A 26 -13.03 -19.47 -4.27
C TYR A 26 -12.03 -18.87 -5.26
N PHE A 27 -11.82 -19.57 -6.38
CA PHE A 27 -10.91 -19.14 -7.41
C PHE A 27 -11.53 -19.30 -8.79
N ASN A 28 -11.71 -18.17 -9.47
CA ASN A 28 -12.02 -18.13 -10.89
C ASN A 28 -10.81 -17.60 -11.63
N SER A 29 -9.98 -18.50 -12.17
CA SER A 29 -8.74 -18.08 -12.84
C SER A 29 -9.03 -17.15 -14.03
N GLY A 30 -10.09 -17.42 -14.79
CA GLY A 30 -10.40 -16.71 -16.03
C GLY A 30 -9.17 -16.57 -16.95
N LYS A 31 -9.25 -15.72 -17.98
CA LYS A 31 -8.06 -15.46 -18.82
C LYS A 31 -6.98 -14.63 -18.12
N ASN A 32 -7.34 -13.92 -17.04
CA ASN A 32 -6.45 -12.94 -16.41
C ASN A 32 -5.40 -13.59 -15.50
N PHE A 33 -5.74 -14.70 -14.81
CA PHE A 33 -4.84 -15.32 -13.85
C PHE A 33 -4.11 -16.57 -14.38
N ASP A 34 -4.60 -17.18 -15.48
CA ASP A 34 -4.03 -18.41 -16.05
C ASP A 34 -2.51 -18.31 -16.29
N LYS A 35 -2.02 -17.16 -16.79
CA LYS A 35 -0.58 -16.98 -17.04
C LYS A 35 0.29 -16.93 -15.77
N TYR A 36 -0.30 -16.71 -14.59
CA TYR A 36 0.39 -16.70 -13.30
C TYR A 36 0.16 -17.98 -12.48
N CYS A 37 -0.70 -18.87 -12.97
CA CYS A 37 -0.98 -20.18 -12.39
C CYS A 37 -0.03 -21.26 -12.95
N THR A 38 1.28 -21.02 -12.91
CA THR A 38 2.28 -21.97 -13.43
C THR A 38 2.56 -23.10 -12.44
N ASN A 39 2.83 -24.31 -12.95
CA ASN A 39 3.24 -25.49 -12.17
C ASN A 39 2.36 -25.76 -10.94
N ASP A 40 1.03 -25.80 -11.11
CA ASP A 40 0.08 -26.09 -10.05
C ASP A 40 0.05 -25.07 -8.89
N SER A 41 0.64 -23.87 -9.06
CA SER A 41 0.67 -22.85 -8.00
C SER A 41 -0.74 -22.55 -7.48
N CYS A 42 -1.72 -22.40 -8.37
CA CYS A 42 -3.11 -22.09 -8.03
C CYS A 42 -3.95 -23.23 -7.44
N ASN A 43 -3.36 -24.42 -7.18
CA ASN A 43 -4.05 -25.51 -6.47
C ASN A 43 -4.15 -25.24 -4.95
N SER A 44 -3.35 -24.31 -4.43
CA SER A 44 -3.34 -23.92 -3.02
C SER A 44 -3.84 -22.49 -2.82
N ASN A 45 -4.37 -22.17 -1.64
CA ASN A 45 -4.73 -20.79 -1.27
C ASN A 45 -3.56 -19.82 -1.50
N LEU A 46 -2.36 -20.19 -1.05
CA LEU A 46 -1.20 -19.32 -1.19
C LEU A 46 -0.81 -19.08 -2.64
N GLY A 47 -0.94 -20.07 -3.52
CA GLY A 47 -0.61 -19.83 -4.92
C GLY A 47 -1.73 -19.17 -5.72
N LYS A 48 -3.00 -19.28 -5.31
CA LYS A 48 -4.07 -18.39 -5.81
C LYS A 48 -3.76 -16.93 -5.46
N ILE A 49 -3.38 -16.67 -4.20
CA ILE A 49 -2.94 -15.34 -3.73
C ILE A 49 -1.70 -14.88 -4.50
N ASN A 50 -0.75 -15.79 -4.77
CA ASN A 50 0.45 -15.48 -5.57
C ASN A 50 0.09 -15.01 -6.99
N ALA A 51 -0.80 -15.72 -7.67
CA ALA A 51 -1.28 -15.33 -8.99
C ALA A 51 -1.95 -13.95 -8.99
N GLY A 52 -2.78 -13.66 -7.97
CA GLY A 52 -3.36 -12.33 -7.77
C GLY A 52 -2.31 -11.24 -7.54
N CYS A 53 -1.29 -11.54 -6.74
CA CYS A 53 -0.20 -10.63 -6.43
C CYS A 53 0.64 -10.31 -7.68
N LEU A 54 1.08 -11.33 -8.42
CA LEU A 54 1.79 -11.16 -9.69
C LEU A 54 0.96 -10.38 -10.71
N PHE A 55 -0.34 -10.66 -10.81
CA PHE A 55 -1.25 -9.91 -11.68
C PHE A 55 -1.23 -8.41 -11.39
N LEU A 56 -1.40 -8.03 -10.12
CA LEU A 56 -1.37 -6.61 -9.74
C LEU A 56 -0.01 -5.96 -10.04
N PHE A 57 1.10 -6.65 -9.74
CA PHE A 57 2.43 -6.11 -10.01
C PHE A 57 2.73 -6.00 -11.51
N ASP A 58 2.36 -6.98 -12.33
CA ASP A 58 2.49 -6.90 -13.79
C ASP A 58 1.70 -5.71 -14.35
N GLU A 59 0.44 -5.54 -13.93
CA GLU A 59 -0.41 -4.47 -14.45
C GLU A 59 0.15 -3.07 -14.17
N PHE A 60 0.79 -2.86 -13.03
CA PHE A 60 1.30 -1.55 -12.62
C PHE A 60 2.78 -1.34 -12.84
N PHE A 61 3.59 -2.39 -12.81
CA PHE A 61 5.03 -2.31 -12.65
C PHE A 61 5.81 -3.25 -13.58
N LYS A 62 5.19 -3.87 -14.58
CA LYS A 62 5.88 -4.72 -15.57
C LYS A 62 7.07 -4.02 -16.23
N ASP A 63 6.89 -2.76 -16.60
CA ASP A 63 7.91 -1.91 -17.19
C ASP A 63 7.60 -0.43 -16.91
N SER A 64 8.47 0.45 -17.40
CA SER A 64 8.34 1.90 -17.24
C SER A 64 7.07 2.47 -17.86
N ASP A 65 6.52 1.83 -18.90
CA ASP A 65 5.32 2.32 -19.59
C ASP A 65 4.08 1.97 -18.78
N ASN A 66 3.97 0.75 -18.26
CA ASN A 66 2.94 0.36 -17.28
C ASN A 66 2.99 1.29 -16.05
N PHE A 67 4.18 1.59 -15.53
CA PHE A 67 4.30 2.48 -14.38
C PHE A 67 3.83 3.92 -14.70
N LYS A 68 4.20 4.46 -15.86
CA LYS A 68 3.76 5.82 -16.26
C LYS A 68 2.27 5.88 -16.60
N SER A 69 1.72 4.89 -17.28
CA SER A 69 0.35 4.92 -17.80
C SER A 69 -0.66 4.41 -16.79
N ASN A 70 -0.49 3.19 -16.29
CA ASN A 70 -1.41 2.50 -15.41
C ASN A 70 -1.27 2.99 -13.98
N ALA A 71 -0.02 3.07 -13.48
CA ALA A 71 0.24 3.59 -12.15
C ALA A 71 0.24 5.12 -12.10
N LYS A 72 0.26 5.82 -13.25
CA LYS A 72 0.34 7.29 -13.33
C LYS A 72 1.55 7.84 -12.56
N SER A 73 2.66 7.10 -12.60
CA SER A 73 3.87 7.35 -11.81
C SER A 73 3.63 7.43 -10.30
N ASN A 74 2.52 6.87 -9.80
CA ASN A 74 2.19 6.85 -8.38
C ASN A 74 2.71 5.56 -7.73
N ILE A 75 3.81 5.69 -6.99
CA ILE A 75 4.40 4.56 -6.27
C ILE A 75 3.53 4.05 -5.11
N ASN A 76 2.59 4.86 -4.61
CA ASN A 76 1.72 4.47 -3.50
C ASN A 76 0.74 3.34 -3.87
N ILE A 77 0.64 2.99 -5.16
CA ILE A 77 -0.11 1.79 -5.58
C ILE A 77 0.45 0.53 -4.92
N VAL A 78 1.75 0.47 -4.63
CA VAL A 78 2.34 -0.65 -3.88
C VAL A 78 1.66 -0.80 -2.51
N GLU A 79 1.32 0.30 -1.83
CA GLU A 79 0.62 0.25 -0.54
C GLU A 79 -0.74 -0.44 -0.68
N TYR A 80 -1.49 -0.17 -1.74
CA TYR A 80 -2.80 -0.80 -1.97
C TYR A 80 -2.67 -2.30 -2.27
N ILE A 81 -1.67 -2.68 -3.06
CA ILE A 81 -1.36 -4.10 -3.32
C ILE A 81 -0.99 -4.79 -1.99
N MET A 82 -0.17 -4.16 -1.15
CA MET A 82 0.24 -4.71 0.13
C MET A 82 -0.89 -4.78 1.17
N ILE A 83 -1.83 -3.82 1.16
CA ILE A 83 -3.06 -3.89 1.98
C ILE A 83 -3.88 -5.12 1.59
N TRP A 84 -4.16 -5.31 0.29
CA TRP A 84 -4.89 -6.47 -0.20
C TRP A 84 -4.17 -7.79 0.10
N LEU A 85 -2.86 -7.86 -0.17
CA LEU A 85 -2.06 -9.06 0.04
C LEU A 85 -2.04 -9.47 1.51
N SER A 86 -1.74 -8.52 2.40
CA SER A 86 -1.66 -8.79 3.84
C SER A 86 -3.03 -9.16 4.42
N TYR A 87 -4.11 -8.48 4.00
CA TYR A 87 -5.47 -8.86 4.38
C TYR A 87 -5.81 -10.30 3.98
N THR A 88 -5.58 -10.63 2.70
CA THR A 88 -5.97 -11.93 2.14
C THR A 88 -5.18 -13.06 2.77
N LEU A 89 -3.88 -12.89 2.98
CA LEU A 89 -3.05 -13.85 3.71
C LEU A 89 -3.54 -14.03 5.15
N ASN A 90 -3.91 -12.95 5.84
CA ASN A 90 -4.46 -13.01 7.21
C ASN A 90 -5.84 -13.69 7.33
N LYS A 91 -6.56 -13.85 6.21
CA LYS A 91 -7.86 -14.55 6.14
C LYS A 91 -7.74 -16.04 5.90
N THR A 92 -6.54 -16.56 5.63
CA THR A 92 -6.28 -18.00 5.58
C THR A 92 -6.42 -18.66 6.97
N ILE A 93 -6.50 -20.00 7.01
CA ILE A 93 -6.70 -20.78 8.25
C ILE A 93 -5.67 -20.45 9.33
N ASN A 94 -4.42 -20.15 8.93
CA ASN A 94 -3.37 -19.72 9.84
C ASN A 94 -2.62 -18.54 9.21
N GLY A 95 -3.13 -17.33 9.42
CA GLY A 95 -2.67 -16.11 8.75
C GLY A 95 -1.18 -15.83 8.89
N GLU A 96 -0.65 -15.86 10.12
CA GLU A 96 0.78 -15.59 10.39
C GLU A 96 1.70 -16.63 9.72
N LYS A 97 1.35 -17.92 9.86
CA LYS A 97 2.08 -19.00 9.19
C LYS A 97 2.02 -18.84 7.67
N SER A 98 0.85 -18.48 7.14
CA SER A 98 0.62 -18.29 5.71
C SER A 98 1.40 -17.12 5.12
N ILE A 99 1.57 -16.04 5.88
CA ILE A 99 2.43 -14.91 5.51
C ILE A 99 3.89 -15.37 5.35
N ASN A 100 4.42 -16.07 6.36
CA ASN A 100 5.79 -16.56 6.33
C ASN A 100 6.02 -17.59 5.20
N GLU A 101 5.08 -18.52 5.02
CA GLU A 101 5.12 -19.50 3.93
C GLU A 101 5.04 -18.83 2.56
N PHE A 102 4.14 -17.86 2.38
CA PHE A 102 4.00 -17.11 1.14
C PHE A 102 5.29 -16.39 0.77
N TYR A 103 5.87 -15.66 1.72
CA TYR A 103 7.07 -14.89 1.50
C TYR A 103 8.27 -15.79 1.14
N ASN A 104 8.46 -16.89 1.87
CA ASN A 104 9.55 -17.83 1.59
C ASN A 104 9.36 -18.59 0.28
N LYS A 105 8.15 -19.11 0.03
CA LYS A 105 7.87 -19.95 -1.14
C LYS A 105 7.83 -19.16 -2.43
N TYR A 106 7.27 -17.96 -2.42
CA TYR A 106 7.09 -17.17 -3.64
C TYR A 106 8.05 -15.99 -3.71
N ILE A 107 7.98 -15.06 -2.75
CA ILE A 107 8.75 -13.80 -2.84
C ILE A 107 10.27 -14.04 -2.85
N ASN A 108 10.76 -14.98 -2.04
CA ASN A 108 12.19 -15.31 -1.99
C ASN A 108 12.63 -16.29 -3.09
N SER A 109 11.80 -17.26 -3.43
CA SER A 109 12.21 -18.39 -4.28
C SER A 109 11.85 -18.21 -5.75
N ASP A 110 10.71 -17.59 -6.08
CA ASP A 110 10.23 -17.46 -7.46
C ASP A 110 10.96 -16.34 -8.21
N GLU A 111 11.52 -16.68 -9.38
CA GLU A 111 12.28 -15.74 -10.22
C GLU A 111 11.42 -14.62 -10.81
N SER A 112 10.10 -14.79 -10.91
CA SER A 112 9.19 -13.74 -11.38
C SER A 112 9.25 -12.49 -10.51
N TYR A 113 9.43 -12.63 -9.20
CA TYR A 113 9.59 -11.50 -8.27
C TYR A 113 10.97 -10.86 -8.30
N LYS A 114 11.99 -11.59 -8.79
CA LYS A 114 13.39 -11.17 -8.81
C LYS A 114 13.80 -10.56 -10.16
N LYS A 115 13.00 -10.75 -11.21
CA LYS A 115 13.23 -10.18 -12.53
C LYS A 115 13.21 -8.64 -12.49
N GLY A 116 14.22 -8.04 -13.12
CA GLY A 116 14.34 -6.58 -13.23
C GLY A 116 13.18 -5.94 -13.98
N ILE A 117 12.75 -4.76 -13.52
CA ILE A 117 11.70 -3.97 -14.19
C ILE A 117 12.35 -3.07 -15.24
N GLU A 118 11.99 -3.28 -16.51
CA GLU A 118 12.62 -2.59 -17.62
C GLU A 118 12.32 -1.08 -17.61
N GLY A 119 13.36 -0.27 -17.81
CA GLY A 119 13.24 1.19 -17.87
C GLY A 119 12.97 1.89 -16.54
N VAL A 120 13.08 1.19 -15.40
CA VAL A 120 12.91 1.77 -14.06
C VAL A 120 14.16 1.56 -13.20
N THR A 121 14.65 2.63 -12.58
CA THR A 121 15.87 2.60 -11.75
C THR A 121 15.61 2.82 -10.26
N ALA A 122 14.44 3.36 -9.88
CA ALA A 122 14.10 3.67 -8.49
C ALA A 122 13.90 2.41 -7.61
N TYR A 123 13.59 1.28 -8.26
CA TYR A 123 13.39 -0.02 -7.64
C TYR A 123 13.81 -1.11 -8.62
N LYS A 124 14.32 -2.22 -8.10
CA LYS A 124 14.97 -3.26 -8.90
C LYS A 124 13.96 -4.21 -9.53
N ASN A 125 13.04 -4.72 -8.73
CA ASN A 125 12.08 -5.78 -9.08
C ASN A 125 10.90 -5.77 -8.10
N TYR A 126 9.94 -6.69 -8.27
CA TYR A 126 8.77 -6.76 -7.37
C TYR A 126 9.15 -7.13 -5.95
N LYS A 127 10.17 -7.97 -5.76
CA LYS A 127 10.70 -8.27 -4.43
C LYS A 127 11.15 -7.00 -3.71
N ASP A 128 11.93 -6.13 -4.36
CA ASP A 128 12.38 -4.86 -3.78
C ASP A 128 11.20 -3.94 -3.40
N LEU A 129 10.14 -3.91 -4.20
CA LEU A 129 8.91 -3.17 -3.86
C LEU A 129 8.22 -3.75 -2.61
N ILE A 130 8.15 -5.08 -2.50
CA ILE A 130 7.54 -5.79 -1.38
C ILE A 130 8.39 -5.62 -0.12
N ASP A 131 9.71 -5.81 -0.19
CA ASP A 131 10.64 -5.71 0.94
C ASP A 131 10.60 -4.33 1.59
N ARG A 132 10.53 -3.26 0.79
CA ARG A 132 10.38 -1.89 1.30
C ARG A 132 9.04 -1.65 2.01
N ASN A 133 8.07 -2.52 1.80
CA ASN A 133 6.71 -2.46 2.33
C ASN A 133 6.32 -3.73 3.11
N ASP A 134 7.29 -4.52 3.57
CA ASP A 134 7.03 -5.78 4.27
C ASP A 134 6.34 -5.58 5.61
N TYR A 135 6.43 -4.37 6.18
CA TYR A 135 5.75 -3.96 7.40
C TYR A 135 4.21 -4.10 7.33
N PHE A 136 3.62 -4.14 6.13
CA PHE A 136 2.20 -4.49 5.98
C PHE A 136 1.91 -5.94 6.41
N LEU A 137 2.85 -6.86 6.18
CA LEU A 137 2.73 -8.28 6.50
C LEU A 137 2.84 -8.54 8.00
N SER A 138 3.49 -7.66 8.76
CA SER A 138 3.61 -7.73 10.23
C SER A 138 2.63 -6.80 10.97
N MET A 139 1.77 -6.09 10.25
CA MET A 139 0.78 -5.19 10.81
C MET A 139 -0.31 -5.97 11.55
N ASP A 140 -0.83 -5.39 12.64
CA ASP A 140 -1.91 -6.00 13.41
C ASP A 140 -3.13 -6.30 12.53
N LYS A 141 -3.69 -7.50 12.69
CA LYS A 141 -4.82 -8.00 11.89
C LYS A 141 -6.06 -7.10 11.97
N SER A 142 -6.30 -6.41 13.10
CA SER A 142 -7.41 -5.47 13.22
C SER A 142 -7.19 -4.24 12.35
N ILE A 143 -5.96 -3.72 12.33
CA ILE A 143 -5.57 -2.55 11.56
C ILE A 143 -5.64 -2.87 10.06
N ILE A 144 -5.04 -3.98 9.63
CA ILE A 144 -5.04 -4.35 8.20
C ILE A 144 -6.46 -4.62 7.69
N SER A 145 -7.34 -5.21 8.51
CA SER A 145 -8.75 -5.40 8.15
C SER A 145 -9.45 -4.06 7.91
N LYS A 146 -9.28 -3.10 8.81
CA LYS A 146 -9.90 -1.77 8.67
C LYS A 146 -9.32 -0.97 7.50
N LEU A 147 -8.01 -1.07 7.25
CA LEU A 147 -7.38 -0.46 6.07
C LEU A 147 -7.92 -1.07 4.77
N TYR A 148 -8.10 -2.39 4.74
CA TYR A 148 -8.69 -3.08 3.61
C TYR A 148 -10.14 -2.68 3.37
N ASP A 149 -10.95 -2.60 4.43
CA ASP A 149 -12.35 -2.18 4.34
C ASP A 149 -12.46 -0.70 3.91
N ALA A 150 -11.55 0.16 4.36
CA ALA A 150 -11.44 1.54 3.90
C ALA A 150 -11.06 1.60 2.41
N LEU A 151 -10.00 0.91 1.98
CA LEU A 151 -9.57 0.84 0.58
C LEU A 151 -10.68 0.30 -0.34
N THR A 152 -11.36 -0.76 0.09
CA THR A 152 -12.51 -1.32 -0.63
C THR A 152 -13.64 -0.30 -0.75
N SER A 153 -13.99 0.37 0.35
CA SER A 153 -15.04 1.40 0.34
C SER A 153 -14.68 2.56 -0.58
N LEU A 154 -13.42 2.99 -0.59
CA LEU A 154 -12.90 4.00 -1.51
C LEU A 154 -13.08 3.56 -2.97
N CYS A 155 -12.75 2.31 -3.27
CA CYS A 155 -12.90 1.77 -4.62
C CYS A 155 -14.35 1.55 -5.03
N ASN A 156 -15.25 1.27 -4.08
CA ASN A 156 -16.68 1.13 -4.33
C ASN A 156 -17.36 2.46 -4.71
N MET A 157 -16.67 3.60 -4.55
CA MET A 157 -17.08 4.89 -5.14
C MET A 157 -16.83 4.98 -6.66
N HIS A 158 -16.14 4.00 -7.24
CA HIS A 158 -15.80 3.94 -8.66
C HIS A 158 -16.37 2.72 -9.38
N VAL A 159 -16.33 1.57 -8.72
CA VAL A 159 -16.81 0.29 -9.24
C VAL A 159 -17.48 -0.44 -8.10
N THR A 160 -18.77 -0.73 -8.22
CA THR A 160 -19.48 -1.48 -7.17
C THR A 160 -19.02 -2.94 -7.12
N ASP A 161 -19.46 -3.68 -6.10
CA ASP A 161 -19.26 -5.13 -6.03
C ASP A 161 -19.95 -5.90 -7.20
N ALA A 162 -20.90 -5.28 -7.91
CA ALA A 162 -21.50 -5.83 -9.13
C ALA A 162 -20.75 -5.46 -10.44
N GLY A 163 -19.63 -4.73 -10.35
CA GLY A 163 -18.78 -4.39 -11.50
C GLY A 163 -19.24 -3.21 -12.36
N HIS A 164 -20.35 -2.55 -12.03
CA HIS A 164 -20.81 -1.34 -12.72
C HIS A 164 -20.41 -0.04 -11.99
N VAL A 165 -20.54 1.09 -12.70
CA VAL A 165 -20.35 2.43 -12.13
C VAL A 165 -21.44 2.70 -11.10
N PRO A 166 -21.10 3.13 -9.87
CA PRO A 166 -22.07 3.38 -8.82
C PRO A 166 -22.96 4.59 -9.12
N ASN A 167 -24.23 4.49 -8.72
CA ASN A 167 -25.12 5.66 -8.65
C ASN A 167 -24.81 6.52 -7.40
N CYS A 168 -25.52 7.64 -7.23
CA CYS A 168 -25.26 8.58 -6.12
C CYS A 168 -25.43 7.93 -4.74
N ASP A 169 -26.51 7.17 -4.53
CA ASP A 169 -26.78 6.51 -3.24
C ASP A 169 -25.71 5.46 -2.91
N GLN A 170 -25.24 4.72 -3.91
CA GLN A 170 -24.14 3.77 -3.76
C GLN A 170 -22.83 4.48 -3.47
N CYS A 171 -22.55 5.62 -4.11
CA CYS A 171 -21.38 6.44 -3.82
C CYS A 171 -21.41 6.97 -2.39
N GLU A 172 -22.57 7.43 -1.91
CA GLU A 172 -22.74 7.92 -0.55
C GLU A 172 -22.54 6.79 0.48
N LYS A 173 -23.12 5.61 0.23
CA LYS A 173 -22.90 4.43 1.08
C LYS A 173 -21.43 4.04 1.14
N ALA A 174 -20.75 4.03 -0.01
CA ALA A 174 -19.32 3.73 -0.10
C ALA A 174 -18.47 4.78 0.63
N ALA A 175 -18.77 6.08 0.45
CA ALA A 175 -18.09 7.16 1.14
C ALA A 175 -18.27 7.11 2.67
N ASN A 176 -19.48 6.79 3.15
CA ASN A 176 -19.74 6.56 4.57
C ASN A 176 -18.95 5.36 5.10
N GLY A 177 -18.87 4.28 4.34
CA GLY A 177 -18.04 3.12 4.65
C GLY A 177 -16.55 3.49 4.76
N PHE A 178 -16.06 4.30 3.83
CA PHE A 178 -14.68 4.79 3.84
C PHE A 178 -14.38 5.58 5.11
N VAL A 179 -15.19 6.61 5.41
CA VAL A 179 -14.98 7.47 6.59
C VAL A 179 -15.04 6.64 7.88
N LYS A 180 -16.02 5.74 8.00
CA LYS A 180 -16.15 4.88 9.18
C LYS A 180 -14.92 4.00 9.39
N ASN A 181 -14.43 3.33 8.35
CA ASN A 181 -13.28 2.43 8.47
C ASN A 181 -11.98 3.19 8.68
N TYR A 182 -11.79 4.32 7.99
CA TYR A 182 -10.66 5.23 8.17
C TYR A 182 -10.58 5.74 9.62
N GLU A 183 -11.68 6.28 10.17
CA GLU A 183 -11.72 6.74 11.57
C GLU A 183 -11.59 5.57 12.56
N GLY A 184 -12.06 4.39 12.16
CA GLY A 184 -11.89 3.14 12.87
C GLY A 184 -10.42 2.71 13.01
N VAL A 185 -9.55 3.02 12.03
CA VAL A 185 -8.10 2.79 12.15
C VAL A 185 -7.50 3.77 13.16
N ILE A 186 -7.83 5.06 13.05
CA ILE A 186 -7.29 6.13 13.93
C ILE A 186 -7.62 5.86 15.40
N SER A 187 -8.84 5.39 15.67
CA SER A 187 -9.31 5.09 17.02
C SER A 187 -8.92 3.71 17.54
N ASP A 188 -8.26 2.87 16.72
CA ASP A 188 -7.83 1.54 17.15
C ASP A 188 -6.62 1.66 18.09
N SER A 189 -6.71 1.07 19.27
CA SER A 189 -5.60 1.04 20.23
C SER A 189 -4.38 0.26 19.72
N ASN A 190 -4.56 -0.63 18.74
CA ASN A 190 -3.47 -1.37 18.10
C ASN A 190 -2.61 -0.49 17.17
N ILE A 191 -3.01 0.74 16.86
CA ILE A 191 -2.28 1.63 15.93
C ILE A 191 -0.85 1.96 16.42
N THR A 192 -0.61 1.91 17.74
CA THR A 192 0.71 2.18 18.35
C THR A 192 1.57 0.93 18.51
N LYS A 193 1.00 -0.27 18.28
CA LYS A 193 1.75 -1.53 18.41
C LYS A 193 2.81 -1.65 17.32
N ASN A 194 3.86 -2.41 17.64
CA ASN A 194 4.93 -2.81 16.72
C ASN A 194 5.71 -1.63 16.08
N GLY A 195 5.62 -0.42 16.63
CA GLY A 195 6.35 0.75 16.12
C GLY A 195 5.88 1.26 14.75
N LEU A 196 4.74 0.76 14.24
CA LEU A 196 4.24 1.07 12.90
C LEU A 196 3.38 2.34 12.83
N TYR A 197 3.18 3.03 13.96
CA TYR A 197 2.31 4.21 14.05
C TYR A 197 2.53 5.23 12.93
N ARG A 198 3.78 5.64 12.68
CA ARG A 198 4.12 6.61 11.61
C ARG A 198 3.79 6.09 10.22
N LYS A 199 3.99 4.80 9.96
CA LYS A 199 3.66 4.16 8.68
C LYS A 199 2.14 4.10 8.47
N ILE A 200 1.39 3.75 9.51
CA ILE A 200 -0.09 3.74 9.46
C ILE A 200 -0.63 5.15 9.20
N LEU A 201 -0.08 6.18 9.86
CA LEU A 201 -0.46 7.57 9.59
C LEU A 201 -0.16 7.98 8.14
N TYR A 202 0.95 7.51 7.55
CA TYR A 202 1.26 7.75 6.13
C TYR A 202 0.23 7.12 5.20
N ILE A 203 -0.14 5.86 5.43
CA ILE A 203 -1.16 5.16 4.64
C ILE A 203 -2.50 5.90 4.72
N LEU A 204 -2.90 6.29 5.93
CA LEU A 204 -4.13 7.07 6.13
C LEU A 204 -4.05 8.42 5.43
N TYR A 205 -2.90 9.12 5.51
CA TYR A 205 -2.69 10.35 4.75
C TYR A 205 -2.91 10.11 3.24
N THR A 206 -2.29 9.09 2.66
CA THR A 206 -2.47 8.70 1.26
C THR A 206 -3.96 8.45 0.95
N LEU A 207 -4.63 7.58 1.70
CA LEU A 207 -6.05 7.26 1.51
C LEU A 207 -6.96 8.49 1.64
N SER A 208 -6.66 9.41 2.55
CA SER A 208 -7.45 10.63 2.77
C SER A 208 -7.34 11.62 1.60
N ASN A 209 -6.14 11.80 1.05
CA ASN A 209 -5.93 12.63 -0.14
C ASN A 209 -6.65 12.05 -1.35
N ASP A 210 -6.56 10.74 -1.49
CA ASP A 210 -7.23 9.98 -2.51
C ASP A 210 -8.76 10.14 -2.41
N TYR A 211 -9.34 10.05 -1.21
CA TYR A 211 -10.75 10.34 -0.98
C TYR A 211 -11.14 11.79 -1.30
N ASP A 212 -10.36 12.77 -0.84
CA ASP A 212 -10.61 14.18 -1.12
C ASP A 212 -10.58 14.48 -2.63
N ASN A 213 -9.66 13.86 -3.36
CA ASN A 213 -9.56 13.97 -4.82
C ASN A 213 -10.76 13.36 -5.53
N LEU A 214 -11.30 12.25 -5.03
CA LEU A 214 -12.54 11.65 -5.55
C LEU A 214 -13.74 12.53 -5.26
N LYS A 215 -13.86 13.01 -4.02
CA LYS A 215 -14.92 13.90 -3.59
C LYS A 215 -14.98 15.14 -4.49
N LYS A 216 -13.85 15.80 -4.76
CA LYS A 216 -13.77 16.97 -5.66
C LYS A 216 -14.26 16.72 -7.10
N LYS A 217 -14.11 15.49 -7.61
CA LYS A 217 -14.51 15.13 -8.97
C LYS A 217 -15.98 14.72 -9.08
N ASN A 218 -16.65 14.48 -7.95
CA ASN A 218 -18.05 14.10 -7.95
C ASN A 218 -18.94 15.34 -8.00
N ASN A 219 -19.90 15.39 -8.94
CA ASN A 219 -20.83 16.51 -9.08
C ASN A 219 -21.67 16.74 -7.80
N ASN A 220 -21.88 15.70 -7.00
CA ASN A 220 -22.58 15.76 -5.70
C ASN A 220 -21.61 15.78 -4.51
N SER A 221 -20.40 16.34 -4.69
CA SER A 221 -19.35 16.39 -3.66
C SER A 221 -19.81 16.92 -2.30
N SER A 222 -20.81 17.81 -2.27
CA SER A 222 -21.34 18.42 -1.05
C SER A 222 -22.12 17.46 -0.16
N SER A 223 -22.71 16.39 -0.70
CA SER A 223 -23.46 15.40 0.09
C SER A 223 -22.56 14.31 0.69
N LEU A 224 -21.34 14.13 0.17
CA LEU A 224 -20.43 13.11 0.68
C LEU A 224 -19.87 13.49 2.06
N PRO A 225 -19.73 12.54 3.00
CA PRO A 225 -19.23 12.80 4.33
C PRO A 225 -17.81 13.38 4.29
N SER A 226 -17.45 14.16 5.31
CA SER A 226 -16.08 14.64 5.51
C SER A 226 -15.37 13.76 6.54
N ILE A 227 -14.07 13.55 6.34
CA ILE A 227 -13.22 12.93 7.36
C ILE A 227 -13.06 13.92 8.52
N LYS A 228 -13.36 13.51 9.75
CA LYS A 228 -13.22 14.39 10.92
C LYS A 228 -11.75 14.58 11.29
N THR A 229 -11.01 13.49 11.36
CA THR A 229 -9.59 13.50 11.74
C THR A 229 -8.70 13.42 10.50
N LYS A 230 -8.43 14.59 9.89
CA LYS A 230 -7.44 14.67 8.81
C LYS A 230 -6.03 14.53 9.37
N ILE A 231 -5.27 13.62 8.78
CA ILE A 231 -3.84 13.49 9.07
C ILE A 231 -3.12 14.43 8.12
N TYR A 232 -2.32 15.33 8.67
CA TYR A 232 -1.45 16.19 7.88
C TYR A 232 -0.01 15.73 8.09
N MET A 233 0.66 15.34 7.00
CA MET A 233 2.11 15.22 7.03
C MET A 233 2.74 16.58 6.73
N PRO A 234 3.72 17.03 7.53
CA PRO A 234 4.50 18.21 7.16
C PRO A 234 5.20 17.92 5.82
N ILE A 235 4.95 18.77 4.83
CA ILE A 235 5.46 18.66 3.46
C ILE A 235 6.99 18.87 3.39
N TYR A 236 7.62 19.27 4.50
CA TYR A 236 9.08 19.33 4.61
C TYR A 236 9.69 17.92 4.72
N GLY A 237 9.94 17.33 3.56
CA GLY A 237 11.07 16.43 3.32
C GLY A 237 10.80 14.94 3.41
N PHE A 238 9.95 14.37 2.54
CA PHE A 238 9.87 12.90 2.38
C PHE A 238 10.35 12.38 1.02
N SER A 239 10.79 13.25 0.10
CA SER A 239 11.19 12.82 -1.26
C SER A 239 12.70 12.56 -1.44
N SER A 240 13.53 12.54 -0.38
CA SER A 240 14.98 12.31 -0.52
C SER A 240 15.69 11.71 0.70
N LEU A 241 14.99 11.39 1.80
CA LEU A 241 15.67 11.08 3.07
C LEU A 241 16.21 9.65 3.20
N ILE A 242 15.77 8.70 2.38
CA ILE A 242 16.41 7.37 2.37
C ILE A 242 17.85 7.45 1.82
N PHE A 243 18.18 8.48 1.03
CA PHE A 243 19.53 8.72 0.51
C PHE A 243 20.33 9.81 1.25
N LEU A 244 19.71 10.57 2.16
CA LEU A 244 20.36 11.70 2.86
C LEU A 244 20.77 11.39 4.29
N ILE A 245 20.30 10.31 4.93
CA ILE A 245 20.67 10.01 6.33
C ILE A 245 22.17 9.70 6.44
N GLU A 246 22.80 9.11 5.41
CA GLU A 246 24.25 8.89 5.40
C GLU A 246 25.07 10.17 5.08
N ASN A 247 24.55 11.10 4.28
CA ASN A 247 25.30 12.31 3.89
C ASN A 247 25.01 13.57 4.73
N ASN A 248 23.84 13.69 5.36
CA ASN A 248 23.53 14.85 6.21
C ASN A 248 24.18 14.78 7.60
N PHE A 249 24.55 13.59 8.09
CA PHE A 249 25.31 13.49 9.34
C PHE A 249 26.69 14.16 9.17
N TYR A 250 27.29 14.03 7.99
CA TYR A 250 28.57 14.65 7.65
C TYR A 250 28.45 16.18 7.50
N ILE A 251 27.39 16.67 6.84
CA ILE A 251 27.15 18.11 6.70
C ILE A 251 26.83 18.76 8.06
N LEU A 252 26.06 18.09 8.92
CA LEU A 252 25.79 18.57 10.28
C LEU A 252 27.08 18.65 11.11
N LEU A 253 27.96 17.64 11.02
CA LEU A 253 29.28 17.64 11.66
C LEU A 253 30.18 18.77 11.15
N LEU A 254 30.16 19.08 9.84
CA LEU A 254 30.91 20.19 9.27
C LEU A 254 30.38 21.56 9.76
N ILE A 255 29.06 21.74 9.86
CA ILE A 255 28.47 22.99 10.38
C ILE A 255 28.83 23.18 11.86
N PHE A 256 28.71 22.13 12.69
CA PHE A 256 29.11 22.21 14.10
C PHE A 256 30.62 22.43 14.28
N GLY A 257 31.45 21.79 13.44
CA GLY A 257 32.91 21.99 13.45
C GLY A 257 33.29 23.44 13.12
N ILE A 258 32.64 24.06 12.13
CA ILE A 258 32.89 25.45 11.76
C ILE A 258 32.50 26.42 12.89
N ILE A 259 31.36 26.20 13.54
CA ILE A 259 30.90 27.06 14.66
C ILE A 259 31.88 27.01 15.84
N ILE A 260 32.44 25.86 16.17
CA ILE A 260 33.42 25.71 17.26
C ILE A 260 34.71 26.48 16.94
N VAL A 261 35.19 26.45 15.68
CA VAL A 261 36.38 27.20 15.26
C VAL A 261 36.17 28.71 15.39
N PHE A 262 35.02 29.23 14.96
CA PHE A 262 34.72 30.66 15.07
C PHE A 262 34.58 31.13 16.53
N ILE A 263 33.96 30.33 17.41
CA ILE A 263 33.88 30.65 18.84
C ILE A 263 35.29 30.64 19.46
N GLY A 264 36.14 29.66 19.11
CA GLY A 264 37.51 29.59 19.60
C GLY A 264 38.37 30.80 19.19
N ILE A 265 38.22 31.29 17.95
CA ILE A 265 38.91 32.49 17.47
C ILE A 265 38.41 33.74 18.20
N TYR A 266 37.09 33.90 18.36
CA TYR A 266 36.49 35.04 19.06
C TYR A 266 36.98 35.15 20.51
N TYR A 267 37.02 34.04 21.25
CA TYR A 267 37.53 34.05 22.62
C TYR A 267 39.03 34.37 22.71
N LYS A 268 39.82 34.00 21.70
CA LYS A 268 41.27 34.29 21.67
C LYS A 268 41.58 35.76 21.39
N GLU A 269 40.77 36.44 20.57
CA GLU A 269 40.95 37.88 20.30
C GLU A 269 40.48 38.78 21.45
N HIS A 270 39.50 38.34 22.25
CA HIS A 270 38.98 39.10 23.40
C HIS A 270 39.67 38.78 24.73
N SER A 271 40.64 37.86 24.75
CA SER A 271 41.40 37.50 25.96
C SER A 271 42.77 38.18 26.05
N HIS A 272 43.00 39.29 25.33
CA HIS A 272 44.27 40.00 25.31
C HIS A 272 44.15 41.48 25.71
#